data_AF-A0A7S0FAU5-F1
#
_entry.id   AF-A0A7S0FAU5-F1
#
_cell.length_a   1.000
_cell.length_b   1.000
_cell.length_c   1.000
_cell.angle_alpha   90.00
_cell.angle_beta   90.00
_cell.angle_gamma   90.00
#
_symmetry.space_group_name_H-M   'P 1'
#
loop_
_entity.id
_entity.type
_entity.pdbx_description
1 polymer ?
#
loop_
_entity_poly.entity_id
_entity_poly.type
_entity_poly.pdbx_seq_one_letter_code
_entity_poly.pdbx_strand_id
1 'polypeptide(L)'
;MADGPLDPAVFEYGTCQQSRSVQTGAEQAKDFDLETELAWQLARGHCYWSGSWLRDYAFHVQNAHPLLSCCFCHAAHPYSKAERTAVLLMTTALTVPPAAVLSVEVGKQEGLKGTLALDIFVFITMPVMFLQALLELLAVLDFYVESRSPGSGLSGQCLRGVAAGVRALKGCCFLGTLLLAALALGVCAAVLAHEGATFRGAVWPLVLSRLQSWLAWFAFDLAMPCCGFIARWRRERPQQDQ
;
A
#
# COMPACT_ATOMS: atom_id res chain seq x y z
N MET A 1 -23.27 8.68 27.96
CA MET A 1 -22.40 8.17 26.88
C MET A 1 -23.22 7.12 26.17
N ALA A 2 -23.72 7.48 24.98
CA ALA A 2 -24.74 6.73 24.28
C ALA A 2 -24.06 5.74 23.33
N ASP A 3 -24.24 4.46 23.60
CA ASP A 3 -24.02 3.38 22.63
C ASP A 3 -25.14 3.46 21.59
N GLY A 4 -24.86 4.19 20.51
CA GLY A 4 -25.69 4.16 19.32
C GLY A 4 -25.50 2.82 18.60
N PRO A 5 -26.57 2.19 18.08
CA PRO A 5 -26.44 0.98 17.29
C PRO A 5 -25.58 1.27 16.06
N LEU A 6 -24.56 0.44 15.85
CA LEU A 6 -23.78 0.43 14.61
C LEU A 6 -24.76 0.21 13.45
N ASP A 7 -24.83 1.18 12.56
CA ASP A 7 -25.69 1.20 11.39
C ASP A 7 -25.37 -0.03 10.48
N PRO A 8 -26.33 -0.94 10.24
CA PRO A 8 -26.11 -2.14 9.42
C PRO A 8 -25.84 -1.84 7.93
N ALA A 9 -25.85 -0.57 7.52
CA ALA A 9 -25.52 -0.14 6.16
C ALA A 9 -24.05 -0.38 5.72
N VAL A 10 -23.18 -0.90 6.60
CA VAL A 10 -21.80 -1.30 6.25
C VAL A 10 -21.71 -2.77 5.80
N PHE A 11 -22.79 -3.55 5.92
CA PHE A 11 -22.82 -4.97 5.52
C PHE A 11 -23.87 -5.31 4.45
N GLU A 12 -24.39 -4.30 3.74
CA GLU A 12 -25.32 -4.48 2.62
C GLU A 12 -24.63 -4.36 1.24
N TYR A 13 -23.32 -4.62 1.17
CA TYR A 13 -22.55 -4.62 -0.07
C TYR A 13 -22.34 -6.02 -0.69
N GLY A 14 -23.10 -7.02 -0.23
CA GLY A 14 -23.02 -8.40 -0.76
C GLY A 14 -24.33 -9.19 -0.83
N THR A 15 -25.50 -8.60 -0.53
CA THR A 15 -26.74 -9.38 -0.34
C THR A 15 -27.93 -8.99 -1.20
N CYS A 16 -27.81 -8.06 -2.15
CA CYS A 16 -28.84 -7.89 -3.19
C CYS A 16 -28.63 -8.83 -4.40
N GLN A 17 -28.10 -10.05 -4.18
CA GLN A 17 -27.99 -11.07 -5.23
C GLN A 17 -28.15 -12.50 -4.71
N GLN A 18 -28.92 -12.69 -3.63
CA GLN A 18 -29.16 -14.03 -3.07
C GLN A 18 -30.65 -14.37 -3.04
N SER A 19 -31.23 -14.56 -4.22
CA SER A 19 -32.53 -15.23 -4.38
C SER A 19 -32.68 -15.81 -5.79
N ARG A 20 -31.93 -16.88 -6.11
CA ARG A 20 -32.39 -17.95 -7.02
C ARG A 20 -31.38 -19.09 -7.09
N SER A 21 -31.62 -20.12 -6.27
CA SER A 21 -31.17 -21.47 -6.59
C SER A 21 -31.72 -21.87 -7.97
N VAL A 22 -30.84 -22.37 -8.85
CA VAL A 22 -31.09 -22.92 -10.21
C VAL A 22 -30.93 -21.93 -11.39
N GLN A 23 -29.71 -21.39 -11.58
CA GLN A 23 -29.17 -20.91 -12.88
C GLN A 23 -27.65 -21.20 -12.99
N THR A 24 -27.29 -22.48 -13.06
CA THR A 24 -25.95 -22.99 -12.72
C THR A 24 -24.87 -22.88 -13.82
N GLY A 25 -24.82 -21.81 -14.62
CA GLY A 25 -23.68 -21.63 -15.54
C GLY A 25 -23.53 -20.25 -16.16
N ALA A 26 -24.64 -19.64 -16.60
CA ALA A 26 -24.60 -18.29 -17.16
C ALA A 26 -24.44 -17.19 -16.09
N GLU A 27 -24.99 -17.38 -14.89
CA GLU A 27 -24.76 -16.47 -13.76
C GLU A 27 -23.34 -16.59 -13.22
N GLN A 28 -22.81 -17.81 -13.08
CA GLN A 28 -21.45 -18.02 -12.60
C GLN A 28 -20.37 -17.40 -13.52
N ALA A 29 -20.60 -17.41 -14.84
CA ALA A 29 -19.70 -16.72 -15.78
C ALA A 29 -19.78 -15.19 -15.66
N LYS A 30 -20.94 -14.63 -15.31
CA LYS A 30 -21.11 -13.19 -15.08
C LYS A 30 -20.49 -12.73 -13.76
N ASP A 31 -20.66 -13.52 -12.71
CA ASP A 31 -20.10 -13.20 -11.39
C ASP A 31 -18.56 -13.20 -11.43
N PHE A 32 -17.96 -14.16 -12.14
CA PHE A 32 -16.51 -14.19 -12.37
C PHE A 32 -15.98 -12.96 -13.13
N ASP A 33 -16.75 -12.47 -14.10
CA ASP A 33 -16.40 -11.26 -14.86
C ASP A 33 -16.46 -10.01 -13.97
N LEU A 34 -17.47 -9.93 -13.09
CA LEU A 34 -17.63 -8.81 -12.15
C LEU A 34 -16.50 -8.72 -11.12
N GLU A 35 -16.09 -9.84 -10.52
CA GLU A 35 -14.97 -9.86 -9.57
C GLU A 35 -13.66 -9.43 -10.23
N THR A 36 -13.43 -9.88 -11.46
CA THR A 36 -12.23 -9.53 -12.23
C THR A 36 -12.21 -8.03 -12.58
N GLU A 37 -13.35 -7.48 -13.00
CA GLU A 37 -13.49 -6.05 -13.27
C GLU A 37 -13.31 -5.20 -12.00
N LEU A 38 -13.87 -5.64 -10.87
CA LEU A 38 -13.66 -4.96 -9.59
C LEU A 38 -12.18 -4.98 -9.17
N ALA A 39 -11.51 -6.13 -9.29
CA ALA A 39 -10.07 -6.24 -9.01
C ALA A 39 -9.26 -5.30 -9.91
N TRP A 40 -9.65 -5.17 -11.18
CA TRP A 40 -9.04 -4.26 -12.14
C TRP A 40 -9.22 -2.79 -11.76
N GLN A 41 -10.42 -2.39 -11.37
CA GLN A 41 -10.71 -1.04 -10.89
C GLN A 41 -9.90 -0.72 -9.62
N LEU A 42 -9.85 -1.66 -8.67
CA LEU A 42 -9.07 -1.52 -7.44
C LEU A 42 -7.56 -1.39 -7.72
N ALA A 43 -6.99 -2.19 -8.62
CA ALA A 43 -5.58 -2.09 -9.01
C ALA A 43 -5.23 -0.73 -9.63
N ARG A 44 -6.17 -0.10 -10.34
CA ARG A 44 -6.00 1.24 -10.94
C ARG A 44 -6.21 2.36 -9.92
N GLY A 45 -6.57 2.01 -8.68
CA GLY A 45 -6.90 2.96 -7.63
C GLY A 45 -8.15 3.77 -7.96
N HIS A 46 -9.15 3.11 -8.55
CA HIS A 46 -10.48 3.67 -8.78
C HIS A 46 -11.14 4.01 -7.44
N CYS A 47 -11.85 5.13 -7.38
CA CYS A 47 -12.63 5.52 -6.21
C CYS A 47 -14.01 4.87 -6.31
N TYR A 48 -14.51 4.29 -5.23
CA TYR A 48 -15.92 3.92 -5.20
C TYR A 48 -16.76 5.20 -5.31
N TRP A 49 -17.85 5.19 -6.11
CA TRP A 49 -18.73 6.36 -6.25
C TRP A 49 -20.08 6.10 -5.58
N SER A 50 -20.22 6.58 -4.34
CA SER A 50 -21.49 6.56 -3.60
C SER A 50 -22.28 7.87 -3.71
N GLY A 51 -21.67 8.91 -4.31
CA GLY A 51 -22.16 10.28 -4.25
C GLY A 51 -21.81 11.00 -2.92
N SER A 52 -21.25 10.30 -1.94
CA SER A 52 -20.74 10.88 -0.70
C SER A 52 -19.21 10.89 -0.68
N TRP A 53 -18.62 12.08 -0.85
CA TRP A 53 -17.18 12.29 -0.88
C TRP A 53 -16.42 11.60 0.28
N LEU A 54 -16.96 11.68 1.50
CA LEU A 54 -16.30 11.13 2.69
C LEU A 54 -16.28 9.60 2.69
N ARG A 55 -17.36 8.96 2.23
CA ARG A 55 -17.44 7.49 2.12
C ARG A 55 -16.48 6.97 1.04
N ASP A 56 -16.49 7.65 -0.10
CA ASP A 56 -15.62 7.34 -1.24
C ASP A 56 -14.14 7.50 -0.85
N TYR A 57 -13.82 8.55 -0.08
CA TYR A 57 -12.47 8.78 0.43
C TYR A 57 -12.03 7.73 1.44
N ALA A 58 -12.91 7.37 2.38
CA ALA A 58 -12.62 6.32 3.35
C ALA A 58 -12.31 4.99 2.66
N PHE A 59 -13.10 4.62 1.63
CA PHE A 59 -12.85 3.43 0.82
C PHE A 59 -11.51 3.50 0.07
N HIS A 60 -11.20 4.64 -0.54
CA HIS A 60 -9.90 4.88 -1.20
C HIS A 60 -8.74 4.71 -0.22
N VAL A 61 -8.80 5.38 0.94
CA VAL A 61 -7.78 5.29 1.99
C VAL A 61 -7.59 3.86 2.48
N GLN A 62 -8.68 3.10 2.69
CA GLN A 62 -8.60 1.69 3.08
C GLN A 62 -7.88 0.80 2.06
N ASN A 63 -7.87 1.16 0.78
CA ASN A 63 -7.22 0.37 -0.27
C ASN A 63 -5.84 0.90 -0.69
N ALA A 64 -5.57 2.19 -0.48
CA ALA A 64 -4.35 2.85 -0.97
C ALA A 64 -3.36 3.24 0.16
N HIS A 65 -3.81 3.41 1.40
CA HIS A 65 -2.93 3.90 2.47
C HIS A 65 -1.94 2.80 2.92
N PRO A 66 -0.63 3.10 3.07
CA PRO A 66 0.43 2.19 3.50
C PRO A 66 0.09 1.27 4.68
N LEU A 67 -0.38 1.85 5.78
CA LEU A 67 -0.71 1.12 7.01
C LEU A 67 -2.13 0.55 7.01
N LEU A 68 -3.14 1.41 6.79
CA LEU A 68 -4.55 1.02 6.92
C LEU A 68 -4.95 -0.08 5.93
N SER A 69 -4.34 -0.11 4.74
CA SER A 69 -4.64 -1.15 3.75
C SER A 69 -4.18 -2.55 4.13
N CYS A 70 -3.21 -2.70 5.05
CA CYS A 70 -2.84 -4.01 5.57
C CYS A 70 -4.01 -4.68 6.31
N CYS A 71 -4.90 -3.90 6.93
CA CYS A 71 -6.01 -4.41 7.73
C CYS A 71 -7.33 -4.34 6.96
N PHE A 72 -7.58 -3.23 6.28
CA PHE A 72 -8.89 -2.85 5.76
C PHE A 72 -9.03 -2.93 4.24
N CYS A 73 -8.02 -3.42 3.50
CA CYS A 73 -8.19 -3.54 2.05
C CYS A 73 -9.32 -4.51 1.68
N HIS A 74 -9.95 -4.24 0.55
CA HIS A 74 -10.98 -5.08 -0.02
C HIS A 74 -10.42 -6.46 -0.40
N ALA A 75 -11.22 -7.52 -0.24
CA ALA A 75 -10.78 -8.90 -0.49
C ALA A 75 -10.48 -9.18 -1.97
N ALA A 76 -11.21 -8.51 -2.88
CA ALA A 76 -10.98 -8.60 -4.33
C ALA A 76 -9.76 -7.79 -4.83
N HIS A 77 -9.03 -7.08 -3.95
CA HIS A 77 -7.87 -6.31 -4.38
C HIS A 77 -6.73 -7.26 -4.79
N PRO A 78 -6.11 -7.11 -5.98
CA PRO A 78 -5.09 -8.05 -6.47
C PRO A 78 -3.80 -8.05 -5.62
N TYR A 79 -3.49 -6.92 -5.00
CA TYR A 79 -2.46 -6.81 -3.96
C TYR A 79 -3.01 -7.17 -2.57
N SER A 80 -2.64 -8.36 -2.09
CA SER A 80 -3.18 -8.96 -0.86
C SER A 80 -2.70 -8.28 0.42
N LYS A 81 -3.42 -8.48 1.53
CA LYS A 81 -3.06 -7.98 2.88
C LYS A 81 -1.68 -8.44 3.34
N ALA A 82 -1.31 -9.67 3.02
CA ALA A 82 -0.02 -10.25 3.38
C ALA A 82 1.14 -9.57 2.61
N GLU A 83 0.98 -9.38 1.29
CA GLU A 83 1.99 -8.68 0.49
C GLU A 83 2.11 -7.19 0.89
N ARG A 84 1.00 -6.54 1.26
CA ARG A 84 0.99 -5.18 1.85
C ARG A 84 1.80 -5.12 3.14
N THR A 85 1.54 -6.06 4.04
CA THR A 85 2.29 -6.19 5.30
C THR A 85 3.78 -6.44 5.04
N ALA A 86 4.12 -7.28 4.06
CA ALA A 86 5.50 -7.55 3.68
C ALA A 86 6.24 -6.30 3.19
N VAL A 87 5.62 -5.50 2.33
CA VAL A 87 6.19 -4.23 1.84
C VAL A 87 6.35 -3.22 2.98
N LEU A 88 5.36 -3.13 3.88
CA LEU A 88 5.45 -2.26 5.06
C LEU A 88 6.62 -2.69 5.96
N LEU A 89 6.78 -3.98 6.23
CA LEU A 89 7.89 -4.52 7.04
C LEU A 89 9.25 -4.30 6.37
N MET A 90 9.36 -4.57 5.07
CA MET A 90 10.61 -4.40 4.34
C MET A 90 11.07 -2.95 4.32
N THR A 91 10.16 -2.03 3.98
CA THR A 91 10.49 -0.60 3.99
C THR A 91 10.86 -0.16 5.41
N THR A 92 10.15 -0.65 6.44
CA THR A 92 10.44 -0.36 7.86
C THR A 92 11.81 -0.85 8.28
N ALA A 93 12.21 -2.04 7.86
CA ALA A 93 13.54 -2.55 8.17
C ALA A 93 14.64 -1.75 7.47
N LEU A 94 14.41 -1.35 6.22
CA LEU A 94 15.33 -0.50 5.46
C LEU A 94 15.51 0.90 6.06
N THR A 95 14.55 1.40 6.84
CA THR A 95 14.71 2.66 7.59
C THR A 95 15.58 2.55 8.83
N VAL A 96 15.83 1.35 9.34
CA VAL A 96 16.54 1.19 10.62
C VAL A 96 18.00 1.67 10.54
N PRO A 97 18.82 1.27 9.53
CA PRO A 97 20.21 1.72 9.46
C PRO A 97 20.39 3.25 9.36
N PRO A 98 19.71 3.97 8.45
CA PRO A 98 19.87 5.42 8.38
C PRO A 98 19.31 6.13 9.64
N ALA A 99 18.26 5.60 10.27
CA ALA A 99 17.77 6.12 11.54
C ALA A 99 18.78 5.96 12.69
N ALA A 100 19.49 4.83 12.73
CA ALA A 100 20.54 4.58 13.71
C ALA A 100 21.72 5.54 13.54
N VAL A 101 22.22 5.69 12.31
CA VAL A 101 23.30 6.63 11.99
C VAL A 101 22.91 8.07 12.36
N LEU A 102 21.69 8.48 11.99
CA LEU A 102 21.21 9.82 12.31
C LEU A 102 21.07 10.05 13.83
N SER A 103 20.65 9.03 14.59
CA SER A 103 20.54 9.14 16.06
C SER A 103 21.89 9.41 16.75
N VAL A 104 22.98 8.87 16.20
CA VAL A 104 24.35 9.10 16.70
C VAL A 104 24.79 10.53 16.39
N GLU A 105 24.55 11.01 15.17
CA GLU A 105 24.95 12.36 14.75
C GLU A 105 24.18 13.46 15.49
N VAL A 106 22.88 13.25 15.76
CA VAL A 106 22.07 14.20 16.54
C VAL A 106 22.58 14.36 17.97
N GLY A 107 23.07 13.27 18.58
CA GLY A 107 23.65 13.32 19.93
C GLY A 107 24.87 14.24 20.04
N LYS A 108 25.55 14.52 18.92
CA LYS A 108 26.74 15.39 18.87
C LYS A 108 26.40 16.87 18.72
N GLN A 109 25.19 17.23 18.28
CA GLN A 109 24.79 18.61 17.99
C GLN A 109 23.72 19.11 18.97
N GLU A 110 24.13 19.74 20.07
CA GLU A 110 23.18 20.26 21.09
C GLU A 110 22.32 21.46 20.63
N GLY A 111 22.60 22.06 19.46
CA GLY A 111 22.00 23.34 19.05
C GLY A 111 20.95 23.32 17.93
N LEU A 112 20.79 22.23 17.16
CA LEU A 112 20.11 22.27 15.86
C LEU A 112 18.89 21.34 15.74
N LYS A 113 17.90 21.50 16.64
CA LYS A 113 16.67 20.68 16.62
C LYS A 113 15.79 20.89 15.38
N GLY A 114 15.86 22.06 14.74
CA GLY A 114 15.02 22.40 13.59
C GLY A 114 15.44 21.72 12.29
N THR A 115 16.74 21.51 12.06
CA THR A 115 17.25 20.84 10.84
C THR A 115 16.97 19.35 10.85
N LEU A 116 16.94 18.73 12.04
CA LEU A 116 16.72 17.29 12.18
C LEU A 116 15.43 16.80 11.51
N ALA A 117 14.32 17.53 11.65
CA ALA A 117 13.06 17.12 11.05
C ALA A 117 13.13 17.12 9.50
N LEU A 118 13.82 18.12 8.93
CA LEU A 118 14.05 18.22 7.51
C LEU A 118 14.99 17.11 7.02
N ASP A 119 16.05 16.82 7.78
CA ASP A 119 17.01 15.76 7.45
C ASP A 119 16.35 14.38 7.48
N ILE A 120 15.53 14.08 8.50
CA ILE A 120 14.72 12.85 8.56
C ILE A 120 13.78 12.78 7.36
N PHE A 121 13.15 13.90 7.00
CA PHE A 121 12.23 13.93 5.87
C PHE A 121 12.94 13.62 4.54
N VAL A 122 14.04 14.32 4.25
CA VAL A 122 14.75 14.24 2.97
C VAL A 122 15.54 12.94 2.83
N PHE A 123 16.27 12.51 3.85
CA PHE A 123 17.20 11.38 3.75
C PHE A 123 16.57 10.03 4.12
N ILE A 124 15.49 10.04 4.89
CA ILE A 124 14.83 8.80 5.35
C ILE A 124 13.45 8.70 4.73
N THR A 125 12.58 9.67 4.98
CA THR A 125 11.15 9.57 4.67
C THR A 125 10.90 9.53 3.15
N MET A 126 11.48 10.46 2.39
CA MET A 126 11.25 10.55 0.93
C MET A 126 11.78 9.32 0.16
N PRO A 127 13.01 8.82 0.35
CA PRO A 127 13.48 7.61 -0.32
C PRO A 127 12.62 6.39 -0.02
N VAL A 128 12.13 6.30 1.22
CA VAL A 128 11.29 5.19 1.67
C VAL A 128 9.91 5.26 1.07
N MET A 129 9.31 6.45 0.97
CA MET A 129 8.04 6.63 0.27
C MET A 129 8.17 6.27 -1.22
N PHE A 130 9.27 6.68 -1.86
CA PHE A 130 9.54 6.33 -3.25
C PHE A 130 9.71 4.81 -3.43
N LEU A 131 10.54 4.18 -2.60
CA LEU A 131 10.74 2.74 -2.63
C LEU A 131 9.44 1.99 -2.36
N GLN A 132 8.63 2.46 -1.41
CA GLN A 132 7.32 1.88 -1.13
C GLN A 132 6.41 1.92 -2.36
N ALA A 133 6.29 3.08 -3.02
CA ALA A 133 5.48 3.21 -4.23
C ALA A 133 5.95 2.27 -5.36
N LEU A 134 7.27 2.10 -5.52
CA LEU A 134 7.84 1.17 -6.49
C LEU A 134 7.47 -0.29 -6.16
N LEU A 135 7.55 -0.68 -4.89
CA LEU A 135 7.22 -2.02 -4.43
C LEU A 135 5.73 -2.34 -4.58
N GLU A 136 4.86 -1.37 -4.28
CA GLU A 136 3.42 -1.50 -4.50
C GLU A 136 3.10 -1.66 -5.99
N LEU A 137 3.78 -0.92 -6.88
CA LEU A 137 3.66 -1.08 -8.33
C LEU A 137 4.10 -2.48 -8.79
N LEU A 138 5.24 -2.97 -8.29
CA LEU A 138 5.70 -4.33 -8.58
C LEU A 138 4.73 -5.40 -8.06
N ALA A 139 4.06 -5.12 -6.93
CA ALA A 139 3.08 -6.03 -6.35
C ALA A 139 1.80 -6.18 -7.18
N VAL A 140 1.44 -5.19 -7.99
CA VAL A 140 0.28 -5.27 -8.92
C VAL A 140 0.68 -5.55 -10.36
N LEU A 141 1.98 -5.58 -10.66
CA LEU A 141 2.48 -5.67 -12.04
C LEU A 141 2.11 -6.99 -12.73
N ASP A 142 2.14 -8.11 -12.01
CA ASP A 142 1.73 -9.42 -12.55
C ASP A 142 0.27 -9.42 -12.99
N PHE A 143 -0.60 -8.82 -12.19
CA PHE A 143 -2.01 -8.65 -12.53
C PHE A 143 -2.18 -7.78 -13.79
N TYR A 144 -1.45 -6.66 -13.90
CA TYR A 144 -1.46 -5.83 -15.12
C TYR A 144 -1.01 -6.58 -16.38
N VAL A 145 0.03 -7.40 -16.26
CA VAL A 145 0.56 -8.22 -17.36
C VAL A 145 -0.45 -9.29 -17.78
N GLU A 146 -1.11 -9.92 -16.81
CA GLU A 146 -2.10 -10.97 -17.04
C GLU A 146 -3.36 -10.43 -17.72
N SER A 147 -3.91 -9.32 -17.24
CA SER A 147 -5.09 -8.68 -17.84
C SER A 147 -4.85 -8.17 -19.26
N ARG A 148 -3.59 -7.89 -19.65
CA ARG A 148 -3.24 -7.46 -21.01
C ARG A 148 -2.93 -8.59 -21.98
N SER A 149 -2.84 -9.84 -21.52
CA SER A 149 -2.43 -10.97 -22.37
C SER A 149 -3.58 -11.37 -23.32
N PRO A 150 -3.56 -11.00 -24.61
CA PRO A 150 -4.67 -11.25 -25.51
C PRO A 150 -4.55 -12.68 -26.06
N GLY A 151 -5.29 -13.61 -25.45
CA GLY A 151 -5.49 -14.96 -25.99
C GLY A 151 -4.22 -15.83 -26.15
N SER A 152 -4.38 -16.97 -26.82
CA SER A 152 -3.38 -18.05 -26.95
C SER A 152 -2.24 -17.78 -27.95
N GLY A 153 -2.01 -16.52 -28.32
CA GLY A 153 -0.95 -16.15 -29.27
C GLY A 153 0.46 -16.27 -28.71
N LEU A 154 1.47 -16.19 -29.59
CA LEU A 154 2.90 -16.21 -29.22
C LEU A 154 3.24 -15.07 -28.23
N SER A 155 2.62 -13.90 -28.41
CA SER A 155 2.72 -12.77 -27.47
C SER A 155 2.18 -13.11 -26.08
N GLY A 156 1.09 -13.88 -26.01
CA GLY A 156 0.50 -14.32 -24.74
C GLY A 156 1.41 -15.25 -23.95
N GLN A 157 2.16 -16.13 -24.62
CA GLN A 157 3.14 -17.00 -23.95
C GLN A 157 4.30 -16.22 -23.34
N CYS A 158 4.82 -15.19 -24.04
CA CYS A 158 5.87 -14.33 -23.51
C CYS A 158 5.40 -13.58 -22.25
N LEU A 159 4.21 -12.97 -22.30
CA LEU A 159 3.64 -12.25 -21.15
C LEU A 159 3.37 -13.18 -19.96
N ARG A 160 2.92 -14.41 -20.20
CA ARG A 160 2.79 -15.43 -19.14
C ARG A 160 4.13 -15.78 -18.50
N GLY A 161 5.20 -15.87 -19.31
CA GLY A 161 6.56 -16.06 -18.81
C GLY A 161 7.01 -14.90 -17.92
N VAL A 162 6.75 -13.66 -18.33
CA VAL A 162 7.02 -12.45 -17.52
C VAL A 162 6.23 -12.47 -16.21
N ALA A 163 4.92 -12.75 -16.27
CA ALA A 163 4.08 -12.83 -15.07
C ALA A 163 4.56 -13.93 -14.11
N ALA A 164 4.93 -15.11 -14.62
CA ALA A 164 5.52 -16.18 -13.83
C ALA A 164 6.85 -15.75 -13.18
N GLY A 165 7.70 -15.04 -13.93
CA GLY A 165 8.94 -14.45 -13.42
C GLY A 165 8.69 -13.43 -12.30
N VAL A 166 7.70 -12.55 -12.45
CA VAL A 166 7.29 -11.59 -11.40
C VAL A 166 6.79 -12.32 -10.16
N ARG A 167 5.95 -13.35 -10.31
CA ARG A 167 5.46 -14.15 -9.17
C ARG A 167 6.60 -14.87 -8.44
N ALA A 168 7.54 -15.46 -9.16
CA ALA A 168 8.74 -16.06 -8.58
C ALA A 168 9.58 -15.01 -7.84
N LEU A 169 9.79 -13.84 -8.46
CA LEU A 169 10.49 -12.72 -7.85
C LEU A 169 9.79 -12.26 -6.56
N LYS A 170 8.46 -12.13 -6.53
CA LYS A 170 7.68 -11.81 -5.32
C LYS A 170 7.93 -12.80 -4.19
N GLY A 171 7.89 -14.11 -4.49
CA GLY A 171 8.16 -15.16 -3.51
C GLY A 171 9.58 -15.06 -2.94
N CYS A 172 10.58 -14.88 -3.80
CA CYS A 172 11.96 -14.64 -3.39
C CYS A 172 12.12 -13.33 -2.61
N CYS A 173 11.38 -12.28 -2.98
CA CYS A 173 11.37 -11.02 -2.27
C CYS A 173 10.90 -11.22 -0.84
N PHE A 174 9.85 -12.00 -0.55
CA PHE A 174 9.40 -12.20 0.84
C PHE A 174 10.49 -12.77 1.75
N LEU A 175 11.15 -13.86 1.34
CA LEU A 175 12.29 -14.41 2.08
C LEU A 175 13.46 -13.41 2.14
N GLY A 176 13.73 -12.75 1.01
CA GLY A 176 14.71 -11.68 0.92
C GLY A 176 14.44 -10.52 1.89
N THR A 177 13.17 -10.17 2.12
CA THR A 177 12.77 -9.10 3.04
C THR A 177 13.12 -9.46 4.48
N LEU A 178 12.92 -10.72 4.87
CA LEU A 178 13.26 -11.22 6.20
C LEU A 178 14.78 -11.22 6.41
N LEU A 179 15.54 -11.67 5.41
CA LEU A 179 17.00 -11.63 5.44
C LEU A 179 17.54 -10.21 5.48
N LEU A 180 17.03 -9.33 4.63
CA LEU A 180 17.38 -7.92 4.59
C LEU A 180 17.03 -7.21 5.89
N ALA A 181 15.89 -7.55 6.50
CA ALA A 181 15.50 -7.01 7.79
C ALA A 181 16.42 -7.48 8.91
N ALA A 182 16.76 -8.77 8.94
CA ALA A 182 17.73 -9.31 9.89
C ALA A 182 19.11 -8.65 9.73
N LEU A 183 19.58 -8.45 8.49
CA LEU A 183 20.82 -7.74 8.19
C LEU A 183 20.76 -6.28 8.63
N ALA A 184 19.68 -5.56 8.31
CA ALA A 184 19.49 -4.16 8.71
C ALA A 184 19.48 -3.99 10.24
N LEU A 185 18.82 -4.92 10.95
CA LEU A 185 18.84 -4.97 12.42
C LEU A 185 20.24 -5.30 12.96
N GLY A 186 20.97 -6.22 12.32
CA GLY A 186 22.35 -6.55 12.68
C GLY A 186 23.30 -5.37 12.51
N VAL A 187 23.19 -4.65 11.39
CA VAL A 187 23.95 -3.41 11.13
C VAL A 187 23.62 -2.34 12.17
N CYS A 188 22.33 -2.15 12.46
CA CYS A 188 21.88 -1.21 13.50
C CYS A 188 22.46 -1.57 14.88
N ALA A 189 22.39 -2.84 15.27
CA ALA A 189 22.94 -3.31 16.53
C ALA A 189 24.47 -3.10 16.60
N ALA A 190 25.19 -3.36 15.51
CA ALA A 190 26.63 -3.13 15.43
C ALA A 190 26.99 -1.64 15.56
N VAL A 191 26.27 -0.75 14.88
CA VAL A 191 26.46 0.71 14.97
C VAL A 191 26.19 1.20 16.40
N LEU A 192 25.08 0.77 17.01
CA LEU A 192 24.74 1.16 18.38
C LEU A 192 25.75 0.64 19.41
N ALA A 193 26.25 -0.59 19.23
CA ALA A 193 27.28 -1.17 20.08
C ALA A 193 28.62 -0.42 19.97
N HIS A 194 29.01 -0.04 18.75
CA HIS A 194 30.24 0.73 18.50
C HIS A 194 30.21 2.11 19.18
N GLU A 195 29.06 2.80 19.12
CA GLU A 195 28.91 4.16 19.64
C GLU A 195 28.49 4.23 21.11
N GLY A 196 28.26 3.08 21.77
CA GLY A 196 27.74 3.02 23.13
C GLY A 196 26.32 3.59 23.27
N ALA A 197 25.56 3.63 22.17
CA ALA A 197 24.22 4.21 22.13
C ALA A 197 23.15 3.19 22.53
N THR A 198 22.05 3.67 23.12
CA THR A 198 20.93 2.81 23.50
C THR A 198 19.98 2.59 22.33
N PHE A 199 19.45 1.37 22.19
CA PHE A 199 18.44 1.03 21.18
C PHE A 199 17.22 1.98 21.21
N ARG A 200 16.83 2.43 22.42
CA ARG A 200 15.73 3.39 22.61
C ARG A 200 15.96 4.70 21.83
N GLY A 201 17.21 5.15 21.72
CA GLY A 201 17.57 6.36 20.96
C GLY A 201 17.32 6.21 19.45
N ALA A 202 17.51 5.02 18.89
CA ALA A 202 17.27 4.74 17.48
C ALA A 202 15.79 4.51 17.13
N VAL A 203 14.98 4.04 18.09
CA VAL A 203 13.54 3.81 17.88
C VAL A 203 12.79 5.12 17.63
N TRP A 204 13.20 6.23 18.26
CA TRP A 204 12.47 7.50 18.13
C TRP A 204 12.50 8.08 16.70
N PRO A 205 13.67 8.24 16.03
CA PRO A 205 13.71 8.67 14.63
C PRO A 205 12.97 7.71 13.69
N LEU A 206 13.02 6.41 13.96
CA LEU A 206 12.30 5.40 13.19
C LEU A 206 10.78 5.63 13.25
N VAL A 207 10.20 5.72 14.45
CA VAL A 207 8.76 5.98 14.64
C VAL A 207 8.37 7.32 14.05
N LEU A 208 9.16 8.37 14.28
CA LEU A 208 8.90 9.70 13.76
C LEU A 208 8.87 9.70 12.22
N SER A 209 9.83 9.06 11.57
CA SER A 209 9.87 8.95 10.10
C SER A 209 8.64 8.24 9.52
N ARG A 210 8.12 7.21 10.22
CA ARG A 210 6.92 6.47 9.80
C ARG A 210 5.65 7.29 9.96
N LEU A 211 5.50 8.00 11.08
CA LEU A 211 4.38 8.90 11.27
C LEU A 211 4.40 10.03 10.24
N GLN A 212 5.58 10.59 9.96
CA GLN A 212 5.75 11.60 8.91
C GLN A 212 5.38 11.06 7.53
N SER A 213 5.80 9.85 7.16
CA SER A 213 5.44 9.29 5.85
C SER A 213 3.94 9.04 5.72
N TRP A 214 3.26 8.54 6.77
CA TRP A 214 1.81 8.32 6.75
C TRP A 214 1.03 9.63 6.68
N LEU A 215 1.43 10.66 7.45
CA LEU A 215 0.80 11.97 7.39
C LEU A 215 1.04 12.67 6.05
N ALA A 216 2.28 12.61 5.53
CA ALA A 216 2.63 13.16 4.23
C ALA A 216 1.86 12.46 3.10
N TRP A 217 1.63 11.15 3.21
CA TRP A 217 0.81 10.40 2.26
C TRP A 217 -0.60 10.99 2.14
N PHE A 218 -1.28 11.31 3.25
CA PHE A 218 -2.60 11.96 3.20
C PHE A 218 -2.56 13.30 2.46
N ALA A 219 -1.56 14.13 2.74
CA ALA A 219 -1.40 15.42 2.08
C ALA A 219 -1.16 15.25 0.57
N PHE A 220 -0.26 14.34 0.17
CA PHE A 220 0.01 14.07 -1.24
C PHE A 220 -1.18 13.44 -1.95
N ASP A 221 -1.81 12.43 -1.36
CA ASP A 221 -2.97 11.76 -1.94
C ASP A 221 -4.13 12.74 -2.15
N LEU A 222 -4.35 13.67 -1.22
CA LEU A 222 -5.42 14.67 -1.35
C LEU A 222 -5.07 15.78 -2.35
N ALA A 223 -3.83 16.30 -2.30
CA ALA A 223 -3.44 17.52 -3.01
C ALA A 223 -2.76 17.30 -4.37
N MET A 224 -2.28 16.09 -4.67
CA MET A 224 -1.50 15.86 -5.90
C MET A 224 -2.38 16.09 -7.14
N PRO A 225 -2.00 17.04 -8.02
CA PRO A 225 -2.75 17.26 -9.26
C PRO A 225 -2.67 15.99 -10.12
N CYS A 226 -3.78 15.69 -10.81
CA CYS A 226 -3.93 14.56 -11.74
C CYS A 226 -4.00 13.15 -11.12
N CYS A 227 -3.21 12.87 -10.08
CA CYS A 227 -3.09 11.52 -9.51
C CYS A 227 -3.72 11.38 -8.11
N GLY A 228 -4.02 12.48 -7.43
CA GLY A 228 -4.64 12.47 -6.12
C GLY A 228 -6.13 12.13 -6.15
N PHE A 229 -6.67 11.81 -4.97
CA PHE A 229 -8.07 11.44 -4.77
C PHE A 229 -9.05 12.45 -5.38
N ILE A 230 -8.83 13.76 -5.17
CA ILE A 230 -9.74 14.79 -5.69
C ILE A 230 -9.82 14.76 -7.22
N ALA A 231 -8.69 14.54 -7.89
CA ALA A 231 -8.64 14.48 -9.35
C ALA A 231 -9.34 13.22 -9.89
N ARG A 232 -9.14 12.07 -9.24
CA ARG A 232 -9.79 10.80 -9.60
C ARG A 232 -11.29 10.84 -9.35
N TRP A 233 -11.70 11.26 -8.15
CA TRP A 233 -13.10 11.38 -7.77
C TRP A 233 -13.87 12.25 -8.76
N ARG A 234 -13.34 13.43 -9.14
CA ARG A 234 -13.99 14.30 -10.14
C ARG A 234 -14.12 13.66 -11.53
N ARG A 235 -13.15 12.83 -11.94
CA ARG A 235 -13.16 12.16 -13.24
C ARG A 235 -14.16 11.01 -13.30
N GLU A 236 -14.36 10.32 -12.18
CA GLU A 236 -15.24 9.16 -12.05
C GLU A 236 -16.69 9.53 -11.76
N ARG A 237 -17.01 10.83 -11.58
CA ARG A 237 -18.38 11.30 -11.48
C ARG A 237 -19.17 10.81 -12.70
N PRO A 238 -20.19 9.95 -12.50
CA PRO A 238 -20.97 9.40 -13.61
C PRO A 238 -21.51 10.55 -14.45
N GLN A 239 -21.46 10.40 -15.78
CA GLN A 239 -22.19 11.28 -16.72
C GLN A 239 -23.71 11.05 -16.63
N GLN A 240 -24.25 10.77 -15.45
CA GLN A 240 -25.68 10.52 -15.22
C GLN A 240 -26.55 11.76 -15.42
N ASP A 241 -25.94 12.92 -15.72
CA ASP A 241 -26.62 14.16 -16.06
C ASP A 241 -26.62 14.45 -17.59
N GLN A 242 -26.33 13.47 -18.46
CA GLN A 242 -26.47 13.55 -19.93
C GLN A 242 -27.45 12.50 -20.46
#